data_AF-A0A7J8B747-F1
#
_entry.id   AF-A0A7J8B747-F1
#
_cell.length_a   1.000
_cell.length_b   1.000
_cell.length_c   1.000
_cell.angle_alpha   90.00
_cell.angle_beta   90.00
_cell.angle_gamma   90.00
#
_symmetry.space_group_name_H-M   'P 1'
#
loop_
_entity.id
_entity.type
_entity.pdbx_description
1 polymer ?
#
loop_
_entity_poly.entity_id
_entity_poly.type
_entity_poly.pdbx_seq_one_letter_code
_entity_poly.pdbx_strand_id
1 'polypeptide(L)'
;MKDQVRAAMTCIRFFSHKAKTYTELGEKLSWLLKAKDHLKIYLQETSRSSKRKKNNFFRKKMTAADVSRHMNTLQLQMEVTRFLHRCESAGTSQITTLPLPTLFGNNHMKMDVACKVMLGGKNVEDGFGMAFRVLQDFQLDAAATYCRAARQLVEREKYSEIRQLLKCVSESGMAAKSDGDTILLNCLEAFKRIPPQELEGLIQAIHHDDNKVQAYLTCCKLRSAYLIAVKQEHSRATALVQQVQQAAKSSGDAVVQDICTQWLLTSQARGALGSGSRK
;
A
#
# COMPACT_ATOMS: atom_id res chain seq x y z
N MET A 1 -33.98 13.59 -26.71
CA MET A 1 -32.98 12.50 -26.73
C MET A 1 -32.14 12.59 -25.45
N LYS A 2 -32.46 11.81 -24.40
CA LYS A 2 -31.76 11.92 -23.10
C LYS A 2 -30.51 11.04 -23.12
N ASP A 3 -29.32 11.63 -23.08
CA ASP A 3 -28.07 10.89 -22.92
C ASP A 3 -27.81 10.65 -21.44
N GLN A 4 -28.35 9.54 -20.93
CA GLN A 4 -28.27 9.17 -19.51
C GLN A 4 -26.82 9.00 -19.04
N VAL A 5 -25.95 8.42 -19.88
CA VAL A 5 -24.53 8.23 -19.57
C VAL A 5 -23.85 9.60 -19.41
N ARG A 6 -24.09 10.53 -20.33
CA ARG A 6 -23.55 11.89 -20.22
C ARG A 6 -24.05 12.61 -18.96
N ALA A 7 -25.34 12.50 -18.65
CA ALA A 7 -25.91 13.08 -17.44
C ALA A 7 -25.25 12.53 -16.17
N ALA A 8 -24.99 11.21 -16.12
CA ALA A 8 -24.25 10.59 -15.02
C ALA A 8 -22.82 11.13 -14.88
N MET A 9 -22.08 11.24 -15.98
CA MET A 9 -20.72 11.79 -15.97
C MET A 9 -20.68 13.27 -15.54
N THR A 10 -21.67 14.06 -15.94
CA THR A 10 -21.81 15.45 -15.47
C THR A 10 -22.07 15.50 -13.95
N CYS A 11 -22.91 14.63 -13.42
CA CYS A 11 -23.14 14.53 -11.98
C CYS A 11 -21.85 14.17 -11.21
N ILE A 12 -21.03 13.24 -11.73
CA ILE A 12 -19.71 12.91 -11.15
C ILE A 12 -18.79 14.15 -11.14
N ARG A 13 -18.78 14.94 -12.22
CA ARG A 13 -17.99 16.19 -12.26
C ARG A 13 -18.47 17.20 -11.22
N PHE A 14 -19.78 17.35 -11.04
CA PHE A 14 -20.33 18.25 -10.02
C PHE A 14 -20.04 17.80 -8.59
N PHE A 15 -20.01 16.50 -8.35
CA PHE A 15 -19.59 15.95 -7.06
C PHE A 15 -18.19 16.44 -6.65
N SER A 16 -17.20 16.34 -7.54
CA SER A 16 -15.83 16.75 -7.25
C SER A 16 -15.57 18.25 -7.45
N HIS A 17 -16.51 19.00 -8.02
CA HIS A 17 -16.26 20.39 -8.42
C HIS A 17 -15.97 21.28 -7.21
N LYS A 18 -14.79 21.91 -7.22
CA LYS A 18 -14.28 22.84 -6.19
C LYS A 18 -14.25 22.27 -4.76
N ALA A 19 -14.40 20.96 -4.59
CA ALA A 19 -14.34 20.35 -3.26
C ALA A 19 -12.89 20.30 -2.77
N LYS A 20 -12.67 20.78 -1.54
CA LYS A 20 -11.35 20.79 -0.89
C LYS A 20 -11.23 19.80 0.27
N THR A 21 -12.37 19.34 0.81
CA THR A 21 -12.44 18.39 1.93
C THR A 21 -13.44 17.28 1.64
N TYR A 22 -13.32 16.15 2.34
CA TYR A 22 -14.35 15.12 2.33
C TYR A 22 -15.61 15.55 3.08
N THR A 23 -15.51 16.51 4.00
CA THR A 23 -16.69 17.16 4.57
C THR A 23 -17.57 17.76 3.46
N GLU A 24 -16.99 18.59 2.58
CA GLU A 24 -17.68 19.20 1.43
C GLU A 24 -18.14 18.15 0.39
N LEU A 25 -17.36 17.08 0.15
CA LEU A 25 -17.81 15.99 -0.72
C LEU A 25 -19.02 15.24 -0.12
N GLY A 26 -19.09 15.13 1.21
CA GLY A 26 -20.21 14.55 1.93
C GLY A 26 -21.52 15.26 1.63
N GLU A 27 -21.51 16.60 1.61
CA GLU A 27 -22.66 17.43 1.26
C GLU A 27 -23.09 17.26 -0.20
N LYS A 28 -22.14 16.90 -1.07
CA LYS A 28 -22.35 16.69 -2.51
C LYS A 28 -22.75 15.26 -2.88
N LEU A 29 -22.94 14.34 -1.92
CA LEU A 29 -23.31 12.94 -2.17
C LEU A 29 -24.59 12.77 -3.01
N SER A 30 -25.51 13.75 -2.95
CA SER A 30 -26.73 13.76 -3.77
C SER A 30 -26.44 13.73 -5.29
N TRP A 31 -25.29 14.24 -5.74
CA TRP A 31 -24.87 14.14 -7.13
C TRP A 31 -24.52 12.70 -7.53
N LEU A 32 -23.87 11.93 -6.67
CA LEU A 32 -23.56 10.52 -6.95
C LEU A 32 -24.82 9.65 -6.96
N LEU A 33 -25.82 9.96 -6.13
CA LEU A 33 -27.14 9.34 -6.19
C LEU A 33 -27.80 9.57 -7.56
N LYS A 34 -27.86 10.84 -8.02
CA LYS A 34 -28.39 11.18 -9.34
C LYS A 34 -27.64 10.47 -10.46
N ALA A 35 -26.30 10.40 -10.38
CA ALA A 35 -25.48 9.68 -11.35
C ALA A 35 -25.87 8.20 -11.43
N LYS A 36 -26.05 7.54 -10.27
CA LYS A 36 -26.47 6.14 -10.17
C LYS A 36 -27.85 5.93 -10.80
N ASP A 37 -28.79 6.85 -10.58
CA ASP A 37 -30.14 6.76 -11.15
C ASP A 37 -30.15 6.91 -12.67
N HIS A 38 -29.35 7.84 -13.21
CA HIS A 38 -29.15 7.94 -14.66
C HIS A 38 -28.61 6.64 -15.27
N LEU A 39 -27.61 6.01 -14.63
CA LEU A 39 -27.05 4.73 -15.11
C LEU A 39 -28.06 3.58 -15.01
N LYS A 40 -28.90 3.53 -13.96
CA LYS A 40 -30.00 2.55 -13.86
C LYS A 40 -31.00 2.71 -15.00
N ILE A 41 -31.41 3.94 -15.31
CA ILE A 41 -32.33 4.22 -16.42
C ILE A 41 -31.71 3.76 -17.75
N TYR A 42 -30.43 4.07 -17.98
CA TYR A 42 -29.72 3.61 -19.18
C TYR A 42 -29.72 2.08 -19.34
N LEU A 43 -29.50 1.33 -18.25
CA LEU A 43 -29.53 -0.14 -18.27
C LEU A 43 -30.94 -0.67 -18.60
N GLN A 44 -31.98 -0.07 -18.02
CA GLN A 44 -33.38 -0.45 -18.30
C GLN A 44 -33.79 -0.14 -19.75
N GLU A 45 -33.35 1.01 -20.29
CA GLU A 45 -33.60 1.37 -21.68
C GLU A 45 -32.87 0.43 -22.64
N THR A 46 -31.61 0.08 -22.33
CA THR A 46 -30.78 -0.80 -23.16
C THR A 46 -31.32 -2.23 -23.19
N SER A 47 -31.78 -2.77 -22.06
CA SER A 47 -32.36 -4.12 -21.99
C SER A 47 -33.68 -4.24 -22.75
N ARG A 48 -34.54 -3.21 -22.68
CA ARG A 48 -35.81 -3.16 -23.43
C ARG A 48 -35.61 -2.97 -24.94
N SER A 49 -34.53 -2.30 -25.34
CA SER A 49 -34.25 -1.98 -26.76
C SER A 49 -33.68 -3.15 -27.57
N SER A 50 -33.25 -4.24 -26.93
CA SER A 50 -32.72 -5.44 -27.62
C SER A 50 -33.74 -6.10 -28.59
N LYS A 51 -35.06 -5.86 -28.40
CA LYS A 51 -36.13 -6.38 -29.26
C LYS A 51 -36.44 -5.55 -30.52
N ARG A 52 -35.84 -4.36 -30.70
CA ARG A 52 -36.05 -3.55 -31.91
C ARG A 52 -34.72 -3.05 -32.46
N LYS A 53 -34.21 -3.72 -33.51
CA LYS A 53 -33.11 -3.21 -34.34
C LYS A 53 -33.46 -1.79 -34.80
N LYS A 54 -32.83 -0.78 -34.20
CA LYS A 54 -32.83 0.59 -34.72
C LYS A 54 -31.39 1.01 -34.98
N ASN A 55 -31.11 1.23 -36.26
CA ASN A 55 -29.90 1.84 -36.79
C ASN A 55 -29.65 3.18 -36.09
N ASN A 56 -28.73 3.21 -35.13
CA ASN A 56 -28.14 4.45 -34.65
C ASN A 56 -26.62 4.36 -34.84
N PHE A 57 -26.20 4.90 -35.97
CA PHE A 57 -24.83 5.23 -36.32
C PHE A 57 -24.17 6.14 -35.26
N PHE A 58 -22.87 5.93 -35.05
CA PHE A 58 -21.90 6.85 -34.41
C PHE A 58 -22.10 7.31 -32.95
N ARG A 59 -22.57 6.44 -32.04
CA ARG A 59 -22.37 6.69 -30.59
C ARG A 59 -21.66 5.51 -29.95
N LYS A 60 -20.50 5.75 -29.33
CA LYS A 60 -19.80 4.77 -28.48
C LYS A 60 -20.69 4.47 -27.28
N LYS A 61 -21.57 3.47 -27.41
CA LYS A 61 -22.47 3.01 -26.34
C LYS A 61 -21.61 2.27 -25.32
N MET A 62 -21.78 2.59 -24.03
CA MET A 62 -21.18 1.78 -22.97
C MET A 62 -21.89 0.44 -22.89
N THR A 63 -21.13 -0.64 -22.69
CA THR A 63 -21.71 -1.96 -22.48
C THR A 63 -22.40 -2.03 -21.13
N ALA A 64 -23.31 -2.99 -20.95
CA ALA A 64 -23.96 -3.21 -19.65
C ALA A 64 -22.92 -3.52 -18.55
N ALA A 65 -21.86 -4.26 -18.87
CA ALA A 65 -20.76 -4.55 -17.96
C ALA A 65 -19.99 -3.28 -17.55
N ASP A 66 -19.71 -2.37 -18.50
CA ASP A 66 -19.05 -1.09 -18.20
C ASP A 66 -19.91 -0.23 -17.27
N VAL A 67 -21.23 -0.19 -17.51
CA VAL A 67 -22.15 0.58 -16.67
C VAL A 67 -22.25 -0.01 -15.26
N SER A 68 -22.34 -1.33 -15.13
CA SER A 68 -22.29 -1.99 -13.83
C SER A 68 -20.99 -1.70 -13.08
N ARG A 69 -19.84 -1.69 -13.78
CA ARG A 69 -18.55 -1.29 -13.17
C ARG A 69 -18.58 0.16 -12.67
N HIS A 70 -19.11 1.09 -13.46
CA HIS A 70 -19.25 2.49 -13.05
C HIS A 70 -20.20 2.65 -11.85
N MET A 71 -21.28 1.88 -11.80
CA MET A 71 -22.20 1.86 -10.66
C MET A 71 -21.52 1.33 -9.38
N ASN A 72 -20.68 0.31 -9.51
CA ASN A 72 -19.90 -0.21 -8.38
C ASN A 72 -18.89 0.83 -7.87
N THR A 73 -18.16 1.50 -8.78
CA THR A 73 -17.26 2.60 -8.41
C THR A 73 -18.00 3.76 -7.74
N LEU A 74 -19.19 4.12 -8.23
CA LEU A 74 -20.03 5.15 -7.59
C LEU A 74 -20.40 4.75 -6.16
N GLN A 75 -20.86 3.53 -5.97
CA GLN A 75 -21.23 3.00 -4.66
C GLN A 75 -20.04 3.02 -3.69
N LEU A 76 -18.89 2.52 -4.13
CA LEU A 76 -17.65 2.52 -3.36
C LEU A 76 -17.19 3.95 -3.00
N GLN A 77 -17.24 4.88 -3.96
CA GLN A 77 -16.90 6.29 -3.69
C GLN A 77 -17.84 6.91 -2.66
N MET A 78 -19.13 6.61 -2.70
CA MET A 78 -20.08 7.10 -1.70
C MET A 78 -19.76 6.57 -0.31
N GLU A 79 -19.39 5.30 -0.19
CA GLU A 79 -18.97 4.69 1.09
C GLU A 79 -17.69 5.32 1.63
N VAL A 80 -16.66 5.45 0.78
CA VAL A 80 -15.42 6.16 1.09
C VAL A 80 -15.68 7.59 1.56
N THR A 81 -16.54 8.30 0.84
CA THR A 81 -16.85 9.70 1.15
C THR A 81 -17.55 9.83 2.50
N ARG A 82 -18.51 8.96 2.81
CA ARG A 82 -19.18 8.96 4.12
C ARG A 82 -18.22 8.65 5.26
N PHE A 83 -17.34 7.68 5.07
CA PHE A 83 -16.33 7.34 6.08
C PHE A 83 -15.40 8.53 6.34
N LEU A 84 -14.77 9.05 5.29
CA LEU A 84 -13.81 10.16 5.42
C LEU A 84 -14.48 11.47 5.89
N HIS A 85 -15.72 11.73 5.49
CA HIS A 85 -16.52 12.83 6.05
C HIS A 85 -16.65 12.69 7.58
N ARG A 86 -16.98 11.50 8.08
CA ARG A 86 -17.07 11.27 9.55
C ARG A 86 -15.73 11.46 10.23
N CYS A 87 -14.65 10.95 9.63
CA CYS A 87 -13.30 11.09 10.17
C CYS A 87 -12.82 12.55 10.22
N GLU A 88 -13.06 13.34 9.17
CA GLU A 88 -12.71 14.76 9.13
C GLU A 88 -13.55 15.56 10.12
N SER A 89 -14.86 15.31 10.19
CA SER A 89 -15.76 15.98 11.15
C SER A 89 -15.43 15.63 12.61
N ALA A 90 -14.89 14.44 12.88
CA ALA A 90 -14.41 14.04 14.20
C ALA A 90 -12.98 14.53 14.53
N GLY A 91 -12.31 15.20 13.59
CA GLY A 91 -10.92 15.67 13.74
C GLY A 91 -9.86 14.56 13.71
N THR A 92 -10.21 13.33 13.31
CA THR A 92 -9.25 12.21 13.25
C THR A 92 -8.45 12.18 11.95
N SER A 93 -8.98 12.77 10.88
CA SER A 93 -8.30 12.85 9.57
C SER A 93 -7.68 14.23 9.34
N GLN A 94 -6.47 14.26 8.82
CA GLN A 94 -5.74 15.50 8.50
C GLN A 94 -6.15 16.09 7.13
N ILE A 95 -5.83 17.38 6.97
CA ILE A 95 -6.04 18.16 5.75
C ILE A 95 -5.29 17.52 4.59
N THR A 96 -5.97 17.38 3.45
CA THR A 96 -5.44 16.70 2.26
C THR A 96 -4.79 17.70 1.31
N THR A 97 -3.70 17.30 0.67
CA THR A 97 -3.11 18.04 -0.45
C THR A 97 -4.09 18.08 -1.62
N LEU A 98 -4.26 19.26 -2.23
CA LEU A 98 -5.13 19.41 -3.41
C LEU A 98 -4.41 18.92 -4.68
N PRO A 99 -5.12 18.33 -5.67
CA PRO A 99 -6.56 18.09 -5.69
C PRO A 99 -7.00 16.95 -4.76
N LEU A 100 -8.22 17.07 -4.21
CA LEU A 100 -8.77 16.09 -3.28
C LEU A 100 -8.95 14.72 -3.98
N PRO A 101 -8.35 13.63 -3.45
CA PRO A 101 -8.34 12.35 -4.14
C PRO A 101 -9.74 11.73 -4.18
N THR A 102 -10.11 11.14 -5.31
CA THR A 102 -11.36 10.39 -5.49
C THR A 102 -11.11 9.16 -6.36
N LEU A 103 -12.01 8.18 -6.28
CA LEU A 103 -11.95 6.95 -7.06
C LEU A 103 -12.24 7.15 -8.56
N PHE A 104 -12.67 8.35 -8.95
CA PHE A 104 -12.87 8.73 -10.35
C PHE A 104 -11.58 9.17 -11.04
N GLY A 105 -10.45 9.18 -10.31
CA GLY A 105 -9.14 9.55 -10.83
C GLY A 105 -8.35 8.44 -11.49
N ASN A 106 -7.08 8.75 -11.74
CA ASN A 106 -6.06 7.78 -12.12
C ASN A 106 -5.71 6.85 -10.93
N ASN A 107 -4.84 5.86 -11.18
CA ASN A 107 -4.49 4.87 -10.16
C ASN A 107 -3.75 5.48 -8.97
N HIS A 108 -2.88 6.47 -9.18
CA HIS A 108 -2.23 7.19 -8.08
C HIS A 108 -3.25 7.85 -7.15
N MET A 109 -4.26 8.53 -7.72
CA MET A 109 -5.30 9.17 -6.93
C MET A 109 -6.16 8.16 -6.16
N LYS A 110 -6.39 6.95 -6.70
CA LYS A 110 -7.07 5.87 -5.98
C LYS A 110 -6.22 5.28 -4.86
N MET A 111 -4.92 5.15 -5.06
CA MET A 111 -3.98 4.77 -4.00
C MET A 111 -3.95 5.84 -2.89
N ASP A 112 -4.03 7.13 -3.24
CA ASP A 112 -4.16 8.21 -2.26
C ASP A 112 -5.46 8.10 -1.46
N VAL A 113 -6.58 7.75 -2.10
CA VAL A 113 -7.84 7.43 -1.40
C VAL A 113 -7.63 6.27 -0.42
N ALA A 114 -7.05 5.16 -0.87
CA ALA A 114 -6.80 3.99 -0.02
C ALA A 114 -5.91 4.33 1.20
N CYS A 115 -4.83 5.10 0.98
CA CYS A 115 -3.97 5.61 2.06
C CYS A 115 -4.78 6.46 3.05
N LYS A 116 -5.53 7.44 2.55
CA LYS A 116 -6.30 8.36 3.41
C LYS A 116 -7.37 7.63 4.22
N VAL A 117 -7.99 6.61 3.63
CA VAL A 117 -8.95 5.73 4.31
C VAL A 117 -8.28 4.98 5.46
N MET A 118 -7.14 4.31 5.23
CA MET A 118 -6.42 3.59 6.30
C MET A 118 -6.01 4.51 7.44
N LEU A 119 -5.66 5.76 7.13
CA LEU A 119 -5.12 6.72 8.10
C LEU A 119 -6.18 7.69 8.67
N GLY A 120 -7.43 7.58 8.22
CA GLY A 120 -8.51 8.50 8.60
C GLY A 120 -9.31 8.02 9.80
N GLY A 121 -9.42 6.71 10.00
CA GLY A 121 -10.12 6.10 11.12
C GLY A 121 -9.50 6.40 12.48
N LYS A 122 -10.13 5.91 13.54
CA LYS A 122 -9.55 5.99 14.90
C LYS A 122 -8.26 5.17 15.01
N ASN A 123 -8.23 4.05 14.30
CA ASN A 123 -7.09 3.16 14.12
C ASN A 123 -7.06 2.66 12.66
N VAL A 124 -5.99 1.97 12.27
CA VAL A 124 -5.82 1.48 10.90
C VAL A 124 -6.89 0.46 10.50
N GLU A 125 -7.29 -0.40 11.42
CA GLU A 125 -8.27 -1.48 11.17
C GLU A 125 -9.64 -0.96 10.73
N ASP A 126 -10.10 0.16 11.31
CA ASP A 126 -11.37 0.83 10.96
C ASP A 126 -11.43 1.23 9.48
N GLY A 127 -10.29 1.61 8.89
CA GLY A 127 -10.18 1.95 7.47
C GLY A 127 -9.73 0.80 6.58
N PHE A 128 -9.06 -0.21 7.14
CA PHE A 128 -8.32 -1.21 6.36
C PHE A 128 -9.20 -1.97 5.37
N GLY A 129 -10.34 -2.51 5.81
CA GLY A 129 -11.22 -3.29 4.94
C GLY A 129 -11.71 -2.50 3.71
N MET A 130 -11.99 -1.21 3.88
CA MET A 130 -12.40 -0.36 2.78
C MET A 130 -11.23 -0.01 1.84
N ALA A 131 -10.04 0.26 2.38
CA ALA A 131 -8.84 0.49 1.58
C ALA A 131 -8.43 -0.77 0.80
N PHE A 132 -8.49 -1.94 1.43
CA PHE A 132 -8.25 -3.23 0.82
C PHE A 132 -9.18 -3.47 -0.37
N ARG A 133 -10.49 -3.21 -0.21
CA ARG A 133 -11.45 -3.31 -1.31
C ARG A 133 -11.14 -2.33 -2.45
N VAL A 134 -10.71 -1.10 -2.16
CA VAL A 134 -10.24 -0.16 -3.19
C VAL A 134 -9.04 -0.74 -3.95
N LEU A 135 -8.05 -1.29 -3.25
CA LEU A 135 -6.86 -1.87 -3.89
C LEU A 135 -7.22 -3.06 -4.77
N GLN A 136 -8.13 -3.93 -4.32
CA GLN A 136 -8.56 -5.12 -5.05
C GLN A 136 -9.43 -4.76 -6.28
N ASP A 137 -10.47 -3.94 -6.10
CA ASP A 137 -11.42 -3.59 -7.17
C ASP A 137 -10.75 -2.90 -8.35
N PHE A 138 -9.69 -2.14 -8.09
CA PHE A 138 -8.94 -1.40 -9.10
C PHE A 138 -7.60 -2.04 -9.47
N GLN A 139 -7.26 -3.22 -8.92
CA GLN A 139 -5.99 -3.93 -9.16
C GLN A 139 -4.76 -3.03 -8.97
N LEU A 140 -4.72 -2.35 -7.83
CA LEU A 140 -3.66 -1.40 -7.49
C LEU A 140 -2.50 -2.09 -6.77
N ASP A 141 -1.35 -1.42 -6.76
CA ASP A 141 -0.18 -1.86 -6.01
C ASP A 141 -0.44 -1.71 -4.50
N ALA A 142 -0.82 -2.83 -3.86
CA ALA A 142 -1.12 -2.89 -2.45
C ALA A 142 0.12 -2.62 -1.60
N ALA A 143 1.25 -3.26 -1.92
CA ALA A 143 2.51 -3.09 -1.20
C ALA A 143 2.96 -1.62 -1.19
N ALA A 144 2.98 -0.95 -2.35
CA ALA A 144 3.35 0.45 -2.43
C ALA A 144 2.39 1.36 -1.62
N THR A 145 1.09 1.05 -1.61
CA THR A 145 0.09 1.79 -0.83
C THR A 145 0.31 1.59 0.67
N TYR A 146 0.52 0.36 1.13
CA TYR A 146 0.79 0.07 2.54
C TYR A 146 2.10 0.70 3.02
N CYS A 147 3.17 0.65 2.20
CA CYS A 147 4.43 1.34 2.49
C CYS A 147 4.23 2.85 2.66
N ARG A 148 3.39 3.46 1.81
CA ARG A 148 3.06 4.90 1.94
C ARG A 148 2.28 5.20 3.21
N ALA A 149 1.31 4.36 3.57
CA ALA A 149 0.57 4.50 4.81
C ALA A 149 1.48 4.35 6.04
N ALA A 150 2.36 3.35 6.03
CA ALA A 150 3.30 3.10 7.11
C ALA A 150 4.30 4.24 7.30
N ARG A 151 4.83 4.84 6.21
CA ARG A 151 5.66 6.05 6.29
C ARG A 151 4.95 7.22 6.98
N GLN A 152 3.68 7.45 6.64
CA GLN A 152 2.90 8.50 7.33
C GLN A 152 2.64 8.18 8.80
N LEU A 153 2.53 6.90 9.17
CA LEU A 153 2.44 6.49 10.58
C LEU A 153 3.76 6.73 11.32
N VAL A 154 4.92 6.48 10.68
CA VAL A 154 6.24 6.82 11.24
C VAL A 154 6.36 8.33 11.46
N GLU A 155 5.95 9.16 10.49
CA GLU A 155 5.96 10.63 10.62
C GLU A 155 5.06 11.14 11.75
N ARG A 156 4.04 10.36 12.12
CA ARG A 156 3.11 10.66 13.23
C ARG A 156 3.47 9.94 14.52
N GLU A 157 4.61 9.24 14.56
CA GLU A 157 5.08 8.44 15.70
C GLU A 157 4.08 7.38 16.18
N LYS A 158 3.21 6.88 15.29
CA LYS A 158 2.15 5.89 15.57
C LYS A 158 2.62 4.46 15.31
N TYR A 159 3.60 3.98 16.07
CA TYR A 159 4.22 2.66 15.86
C TYR A 159 3.29 1.47 16.16
N SER A 160 2.36 1.62 17.10
CA SER A 160 1.32 0.61 17.38
C SER A 160 0.42 0.37 16.16
N GLU A 161 0.09 1.43 15.43
CA GLU A 161 -0.73 1.37 14.21
C GLU A 161 0.03 0.70 13.06
N ILE A 162 1.35 0.81 12.99
CA ILE A 162 2.17 0.06 12.01
C ILE A 162 2.06 -1.44 12.28
N ARG A 163 2.11 -1.87 13.55
CA ARG A 163 1.90 -3.27 13.93
C ARG A 163 0.48 -3.75 13.58
N GLN A 164 -0.53 -2.91 13.79
CA GLN A 164 -1.91 -3.23 13.41
C GLN A 164 -2.06 -3.32 11.89
N LEU A 165 -1.43 -2.43 11.13
CA LEU A 165 -1.39 -2.51 9.67
C LEU A 165 -0.80 -3.85 9.21
N LEU A 166 0.35 -4.25 9.76
CA LEU A 166 0.99 -5.53 9.43
C LEU A 166 0.09 -6.73 9.74
N LYS A 167 -0.61 -6.68 10.88
CA LYS A 167 -1.60 -7.70 11.25
C LYS A 167 -2.72 -7.76 10.21
N CYS A 168 -3.35 -6.64 9.89
CA CYS A 168 -4.40 -6.57 8.87
C CYS A 168 -3.93 -7.07 7.49
N VAL A 169 -2.72 -6.71 7.07
CA VAL A 169 -2.11 -7.19 5.82
C VAL A 169 -1.94 -8.71 5.86
N SER A 170 -1.43 -9.26 6.95
CA SER A 170 -1.24 -10.72 7.10
C SER A 170 -2.56 -11.50 7.13
N GLU A 171 -3.60 -10.94 7.75
CA GLU A 171 -4.93 -11.57 7.87
C GLU A 171 -5.79 -11.40 6.61
N SER A 172 -5.40 -10.51 5.69
CA SER A 172 -6.14 -10.26 4.44
C SER A 172 -6.18 -11.45 3.47
N GLY A 173 -5.29 -12.44 3.65
CA GLY A 173 -5.21 -13.65 2.81
C GLY A 173 -4.75 -13.44 1.37
N MET A 174 -4.58 -12.18 0.95
CA MET A 174 -4.21 -11.79 -0.42
C MET A 174 -2.83 -11.13 -0.51
N ALA A 175 -2.27 -10.71 0.62
CA ALA A 175 -0.92 -10.15 0.68
C ALA A 175 0.12 -11.28 0.53
N ALA A 176 1.20 -10.99 -0.20
CA ALA A 176 2.35 -11.88 -0.20
C ALA A 176 3.00 -11.86 1.19
N LYS A 177 3.59 -12.98 1.60
CA LYS A 177 4.34 -13.07 2.87
C LYS A 177 5.46 -12.01 2.94
N SER A 178 5.99 -11.60 1.78
CA SER A 178 7.01 -10.56 1.65
C SER A 178 6.48 -9.13 1.81
N ASP A 179 5.18 -8.89 1.73
CA ASP A 179 4.62 -7.53 1.77
C ASP A 179 4.84 -6.91 3.16
N GLY A 180 4.69 -7.70 4.23
CA GLY A 180 4.96 -7.26 5.59
C GLY A 180 6.42 -6.82 5.78
N ASP A 181 7.37 -7.63 5.30
CA ASP A 181 8.79 -7.30 5.34
C ASP A 181 9.11 -6.07 4.50
N THR A 182 8.47 -5.92 3.34
CA THR A 182 8.64 -4.76 2.45
C THR A 182 8.16 -3.47 3.13
N ILE A 183 7.01 -3.52 3.80
CA ILE A 183 6.48 -2.40 4.59
C ILE A 183 7.46 -2.02 5.70
N LEU A 184 7.97 -3.01 6.44
CA LEU A 184 8.92 -2.79 7.52
C LEU A 184 10.22 -2.18 7.00
N LEU A 185 10.82 -2.73 5.96
CA LEU A 185 12.03 -2.18 5.33
C LEU A 185 11.83 -0.72 4.91
N ASN A 186 10.68 -0.37 4.34
CA ASN A 186 10.39 1.00 3.93
C ASN A 186 10.21 1.95 5.13
N CYS A 187 9.69 1.47 6.27
CA CYS A 187 9.65 2.27 7.51
C CYS A 187 11.06 2.64 7.99
N LEU A 188 12.00 1.71 7.85
CA LEU A 188 13.38 1.85 8.34
C LEU A 188 14.22 2.83 7.50
N GLU A 189 13.77 3.25 6.31
CA GLU A 189 14.42 4.36 5.58
C GLU A 189 14.47 5.65 6.41
N ALA A 190 13.47 5.86 7.28
CA ALA A 190 13.39 6.98 8.20
C ALA A 190 13.89 6.65 9.62
N PHE A 191 14.76 5.63 9.79
CA PHE A 191 15.17 5.11 11.11
C PHE A 191 15.67 6.16 12.09
N LYS A 192 16.27 7.26 11.63
CA LYS A 192 16.76 8.35 12.48
C LYS A 192 15.66 9.04 13.29
N ARG A 193 14.41 8.95 12.84
CA ARG A 193 13.22 9.49 13.54
C ARG A 193 12.58 8.46 14.48
N ILE A 194 12.98 7.20 14.41
CA ILE A 194 12.36 6.11 15.15
C ILE A 194 13.14 5.91 16.47
N PRO A 195 12.47 5.93 17.63
CA PRO A 195 13.11 5.63 18.92
C PRO A 195 13.78 4.25 18.88
N PRO A 196 14.95 4.07 19.53
CA PRO A 196 15.71 2.81 19.45
C PRO A 196 14.93 1.55 19.84
N GLN A 197 14.00 1.67 20.78
CA GLN A 197 13.14 0.58 21.27
C GLN A 197 12.13 0.15 20.19
N GLU A 198 11.43 1.11 19.59
CA GLU A 198 10.49 0.86 18.50
C GLU A 198 11.21 0.37 17.24
N LEU A 199 12.40 0.92 16.97
CA LEU A 199 13.25 0.51 15.86
C LEU A 199 13.60 -0.98 15.96
N GLU A 200 14.03 -1.44 17.13
CA GLU A 200 14.33 -2.86 17.33
C GLU A 200 13.06 -3.72 17.21
N GLY A 201 11.93 -3.27 17.76
CA GLY A 201 10.65 -3.97 17.62
C GLY A 201 10.22 -4.16 16.16
N LEU A 202 10.40 -3.12 15.32
CA LEU A 202 10.09 -3.19 13.89
C LEU A 202 11.04 -4.14 13.14
N ILE A 203 12.34 -4.13 13.45
CA ILE A 203 13.30 -5.06 12.82
C ILE A 203 13.00 -6.51 13.22
N GLN A 204 12.64 -6.76 14.49
CA GLN A 204 12.30 -8.11 14.94
C GLN A 204 11.02 -8.66 14.30
N ALA A 205 10.08 -7.79 13.91
CA ALA A 205 8.86 -8.18 13.20
C ALA A 205 9.11 -8.63 11.74
N ILE A 206 10.32 -8.44 11.20
CA ILE A 206 10.70 -8.95 9.88
C ILE A 206 10.86 -10.47 9.95
N HIS A 207 10.21 -11.17 9.02
CA HIS A 207 10.18 -12.63 9.00
C HIS A 207 11.39 -13.20 8.26
N HIS A 208 11.74 -12.64 7.11
CA HIS A 208 12.82 -13.17 6.29
C HIS A 208 14.18 -12.67 6.81
N ASP A 209 15.11 -13.60 7.06
CA ASP A 209 16.41 -13.25 7.64
C ASP A 209 17.26 -12.34 6.75
N ASP A 210 17.26 -12.51 5.42
CA ASP A 210 17.92 -11.55 4.50
C ASP A 210 17.39 -10.12 4.65
N ASN A 211 16.06 -9.98 4.74
CA ASN A 211 15.43 -8.68 4.97
C ASN A 211 15.80 -8.14 6.37
N LYS A 212 15.97 -9.02 7.37
CA LYS A 212 16.40 -8.64 8.72
C LYS A 212 17.86 -8.18 8.74
N VAL A 213 18.76 -8.84 7.99
CA VAL A 213 20.14 -8.38 7.77
C VAL A 213 20.13 -7.03 7.08
N GLN A 214 19.38 -6.88 5.98
CA GLN A 214 19.25 -5.62 5.25
C GLN A 214 18.73 -4.49 6.16
N ALA A 215 17.74 -4.77 7.00
CA ALA A 215 17.21 -3.83 7.98
C ALA A 215 18.27 -3.35 8.98
N TYR A 216 19.07 -4.26 9.54
CA TYR A 216 20.18 -3.89 10.42
C TYR A 216 21.27 -3.10 9.70
N LEU A 217 21.54 -3.40 8.43
CA LEU A 217 22.48 -2.63 7.60
C LEU A 217 21.97 -1.19 7.38
N THR A 218 20.70 -1.02 6.99
CA THR A 218 20.07 0.30 6.82
C THR A 218 20.14 1.14 8.09
N CYS A 219 20.00 0.50 9.26
CA CYS A 219 20.05 1.15 10.56
C CYS A 219 21.47 1.27 11.15
N CYS A 220 22.51 0.93 10.39
CA CYS A 220 23.92 0.93 10.83
C CYS A 220 24.22 0.05 12.05
N LYS A 221 23.40 -0.97 12.34
CA LYS A 221 23.62 -1.93 13.45
C LYS A 221 24.41 -3.15 12.96
N LEU A 222 25.66 -2.93 12.55
CA LEU A 222 26.47 -3.90 11.80
C LEU A 222 26.77 -5.20 12.56
N ARG A 223 27.00 -5.12 13.88
CA ARG A 223 27.21 -6.31 14.71
C ARG A 223 25.98 -7.22 14.73
N SER A 224 24.77 -6.66 14.84
CA SER A 224 23.52 -7.43 14.77
C SER A 224 23.32 -8.04 13.38
N ALA A 225 23.62 -7.27 12.32
CA ALA A 225 23.57 -7.77 10.94
C ALA A 225 24.48 -9.00 10.75
N TYR A 226 25.73 -8.92 11.23
CA TYR A 226 26.69 -10.02 11.20
C TYR A 226 26.16 -11.26 11.93
N LEU A 227 25.62 -11.10 13.14
CA LEU A 227 25.14 -12.21 13.96
C LEU A 227 23.97 -12.99 13.33
N ILE A 228 23.13 -12.32 12.54
CA ILE A 228 22.07 -12.99 11.76
C ILE A 228 22.67 -13.64 10.50
N ALA A 229 23.57 -12.95 9.81
CA ALA A 229 24.18 -13.44 8.57
C ALA A 229 24.93 -14.77 8.76
N VAL A 230 25.73 -14.90 9.82
CA VAL A 230 26.54 -16.11 10.07
C VAL A 230 25.74 -17.33 10.51
N LYS A 231 24.47 -17.14 10.91
CA LYS A 231 23.56 -18.24 11.29
C LYS A 231 22.87 -18.88 10.09
N GLN A 232 22.97 -18.27 8.91
CA GLN A 232 22.39 -18.80 7.68
C GLN A 232 23.18 -19.99 7.14
N GLU A 233 22.58 -20.70 6.18
CA GLU A 233 23.28 -21.73 5.42
C GLU A 233 24.52 -21.16 4.71
N HIS A 234 25.58 -21.96 4.62
CA HIS A 234 26.92 -21.51 4.23
C HIS A 234 26.99 -20.70 2.93
N SER A 235 26.25 -21.14 1.91
CA SER A 235 26.16 -20.47 0.60
C SER A 235 25.58 -19.05 0.72
N ARG A 236 24.53 -18.89 1.54
CA ARG A 236 23.83 -17.62 1.77
C ARG A 236 24.57 -16.73 2.76
N ALA A 237 25.08 -17.32 3.83
CA ALA A 237 25.87 -16.64 4.85
C ALA A 237 27.08 -15.92 4.24
N THR A 238 27.76 -16.55 3.27
CA THR A 238 28.91 -15.94 2.58
C THR A 238 28.55 -14.61 1.91
N ALA A 239 27.44 -14.58 1.16
CA ALA A 239 26.98 -13.36 0.48
C ALA A 239 26.56 -12.27 1.49
N LEU A 240 25.83 -12.65 2.55
CA LEU A 240 25.38 -11.70 3.58
C LEU A 240 26.56 -11.13 4.38
N VAL A 241 27.53 -11.96 4.77
CA VAL A 241 28.73 -11.50 5.50
C VAL A 241 29.57 -10.57 4.62
N GLN A 242 29.67 -10.81 3.31
CA GLN A 242 30.34 -9.87 2.39
C GLN A 242 29.64 -8.51 2.34
N GLN A 243 28.30 -8.47 2.33
CA GLN A 243 27.54 -7.22 2.40
C GLN A 243 27.79 -6.48 3.71
N VAL A 244 27.80 -7.19 4.85
CA VAL A 244 28.11 -6.60 6.16
C VAL A 244 29.54 -6.06 6.20
N GLN A 245 30.51 -6.80 5.64
CA GLN A 245 31.89 -6.35 5.55
C GLN A 245 32.02 -5.05 4.73
N GLN A 246 31.32 -4.96 3.59
CA GLN A 246 31.35 -3.77 2.74
C GLN A 246 30.73 -2.56 3.44
N ALA A 247 29.62 -2.77 4.18
CA ALA A 247 29.02 -1.71 4.99
C ALA A 247 29.97 -1.25 6.11
N ALA A 248 30.63 -2.19 6.81
CA ALA A 248 31.61 -1.90 7.86
C ALA A 248 32.81 -1.09 7.34
N LYS A 249 33.34 -1.46 6.17
CA LYS A 249 34.38 -0.68 5.47
C LYS A 249 33.93 0.75 5.19
N SER A 250 32.71 0.90 4.69
CA SER A 250 32.16 2.21 4.32
C SER A 250 31.86 3.10 5.53
N SER A 251 31.54 2.51 6.68
CA SER A 251 31.28 3.24 7.93
C SER A 251 32.52 3.40 8.83
N GLY A 252 33.65 2.78 8.48
CA GLY A 252 34.87 2.77 9.29
C GLY A 252 34.81 1.88 10.54
N ASP A 253 33.92 0.89 10.58
CA ASP A 253 33.83 -0.07 11.70
C ASP A 253 34.86 -1.19 11.52
N ALA A 254 36.10 -0.92 11.96
CA ALA A 254 37.23 -1.86 11.83
C ALA A 254 36.95 -3.19 12.54
N VAL A 255 36.28 -3.17 13.69
CA VAL A 255 35.99 -4.38 14.47
C VAL A 255 35.06 -5.31 13.69
N VAL A 256 33.96 -4.77 13.13
CA VAL A 256 33.03 -5.59 12.33
C VAL A 256 33.66 -6.03 11.01
N GLN A 257 34.49 -5.19 10.40
CA GLN A 257 35.25 -5.55 9.21
C GLN A 257 36.19 -6.74 9.47
N ASP A 258 36.92 -6.73 10.58
CA ASP A 258 37.89 -7.77 10.92
C ASP A 258 37.20 -9.12 11.19
N ILE A 259 36.12 -9.13 11.99
CA ILE A 259 35.38 -10.37 12.26
C ILE A 259 34.77 -10.95 10.97
N CYS A 260 34.27 -10.12 10.05
CA CYS A 260 33.75 -10.60 8.77
C CYS A 260 34.88 -11.19 7.91
N THR A 261 36.05 -10.56 7.90
CA THR A 261 37.22 -11.03 7.15
C THR A 261 37.69 -12.39 7.67
N GLN A 262 37.82 -12.54 8.98
CA GLN A 262 38.21 -13.79 9.61
C GLN A 262 37.21 -14.92 9.34
N TRP A 263 35.91 -14.60 9.41
CA TRP A 263 34.86 -15.57 9.10
C TRP A 263 34.94 -16.03 7.64
N LEU A 264 35.08 -15.10 6.68
CA LEU A 264 35.14 -15.42 5.25
C LEU A 264 36.35 -16.29 4.89
N LEU A 265 37.53 -16.00 5.45
CA LEU A 265 38.73 -16.82 5.24
C LEU A 265 38.55 -18.25 5.77
N THR A 266 38.00 -18.38 6.98
CA THR A 266 37.74 -19.70 7.60
C THR A 266 36.68 -20.48 6.81
N SER A 267 35.66 -19.79 6.32
CA SER A 267 34.55 -20.35 5.55
C SER A 267 34.99 -20.87 4.16
N GLN A 268 35.92 -20.18 3.50
CA GLN A 268 36.52 -20.62 2.24
C GLN A 268 37.36 -21.88 2.41
N ALA A 269 38.15 -21.97 3.48
CA ALA A 269 38.94 -23.16 3.79
C ALA A 269 38.05 -24.41 4.02
N ARG A 270 36.90 -24.26 4.68
CA ARG A 270 35.93 -25.35 4.87
C ARG A 270 35.22 -25.77 3.58
N GLY A 271 34.88 -24.82 2.71
CA GLY A 271 34.27 -25.11 1.41
C GLY A 271 35.21 -25.88 0.46
N ALA A 272 36.51 -25.58 0.50
CA ALA A 272 37.52 -26.28 -0.29
C ALA A 272 37.71 -27.75 0.15
N LEU A 273 37.61 -28.04 1.44
CA LEU A 273 37.74 -29.40 1.98
C LEU A 273 36.51 -30.28 1.67
N GLY A 274 35.31 -29.72 1.60
CA GLY A 274 34.08 -30.45 1.27
C GLY A 274 33.93 -30.82 -0.21
N SER A 275 34.58 -30.09 -1.12
CA SER A 275 34.56 -30.38 -2.56
C SER A 275 35.58 -31.45 -2.98
N GLY A 276 36.49 -31.86 -2.09
CA GLY A 276 37.57 -32.81 -2.39
C GLY A 276 37.22 -34.30 -2.22
N SER A 277 36.01 -34.64 -1.75
CA SER A 277 35.65 -36.01 -1.35
C SER A 277 34.49 -36.60 -2.18
N ARG A 278 34.51 -36.37 -3.50
CA ARG A 278 33.77 -37.19 -4.47
C ARG A 278 34.70 -37.55 -5.63
N LYS A 279 35.50 -38.60 -5.43
CA LYS A 279 36.05 -39.44 -6.48
C LYS A 279 35.84 -40.87 -6.08
#